data_AF-A0A1H4J3P0-F1
#
_entry.id   AF-A0A1H4J3P0-F1
#
_cell.length_a   1.000
_cell.length_b   1.000
_cell.length_c   1.000
_cell.angle_alpha   90.00
_cell.angle_beta   90.00
_cell.angle_gamma   90.00
#
_symmetry.space_group_name_H-M   'P 1'
#
loop_
_entity.id
_entity.type
_entity.pdbx_description
1 polymer ?
#
loop_
_entity_poly.entity_id
_entity_poly.type
_entity_poly.pdbx_seq_one_letter_code
_entity_poly.pdbx_strand_id
1 'polypeptide(L)'
;MSSPSNLTASHAFTGRGGTLSISSDGTTFTSVNGIKTVTFSAPKTSFADTTSLSTAGAVKTSLPTTIDPGTVTLAVIADQTDTGQLMLNSVFYSQTVLAVKVQYPVQVGMTTGLLRSFAAYVSTSGLANLSLDDAGSYNIDLQITGQITDTAGA
;
A
#
# COMPACT_ATOMS: atom_id res chain seq x y z
N MET A 1 -37.11 26.33 14.57
CA MET A 1 -35.70 26.72 14.42
C MET A 1 -34.87 25.46 14.42
N SER A 2 -34.51 24.98 13.24
CA SER A 2 -33.78 23.71 13.03
C SER A 2 -32.30 23.96 13.30
N SER A 3 -31.70 23.29 14.28
CA SER A 3 -30.26 23.34 14.52
C SER A 3 -29.49 22.88 13.27
N PRO A 4 -28.47 23.61 12.81
CA PRO A 4 -27.60 23.13 11.75
C PRO A 4 -26.83 21.90 12.26
N SER A 5 -26.94 20.79 11.53
CA SER A 5 -26.15 19.59 11.74
C SER A 5 -24.67 19.93 11.59
N ASN A 6 -23.92 19.78 12.68
CA ASN A 6 -22.47 19.88 12.71
C ASN A 6 -21.88 18.83 11.76
N LEU A 7 -21.59 19.24 10.52
CA LEU A 7 -20.71 18.49 9.63
C LEU A 7 -19.33 18.55 10.27
N THR A 8 -19.03 17.53 11.07
CA THR A 8 -17.69 17.33 11.62
C THR A 8 -16.79 17.11 10.41
N ALA A 9 -16.00 18.13 10.07
CA ALA A 9 -14.97 18.01 9.05
C ALA A 9 -14.07 16.83 9.44
N SER A 10 -13.99 15.83 8.55
CA SER A 10 -13.02 14.74 8.66
C SER A 10 -11.65 15.38 8.75
N HIS A 11 -11.05 15.37 9.93
CA HIS A 11 -9.67 15.80 10.10
C HIS A 11 -8.82 14.73 9.40
N ALA A 12 -8.47 15.00 8.14
CA ALA A 12 -7.50 14.21 7.42
C ALA A 12 -6.24 14.11 8.28
N PHE A 13 -5.96 12.90 8.74
CA PHE A 13 -5.00 12.58 9.79
C PHE A 13 -3.60 13.17 9.50
N THR A 14 -3.04 13.86 10.47
CA THR A 14 -1.60 14.15 10.53
C THR A 14 -0.87 12.83 10.83
N GLY A 15 -0.10 12.32 9.86
CA GLY A 15 0.55 11.00 9.89
C GLY A 15 1.57 10.81 11.01
N ARG A 16 1.11 10.47 12.21
CA ARG A 16 1.95 9.95 13.31
C ARG A 16 1.36 8.63 13.79
N GLY A 17 2.16 7.55 13.67
CA GLY A 17 1.88 6.26 14.31
C GLY A 17 1.58 5.08 13.38
N GLY A 18 1.64 5.25 12.06
CA GLY A 18 1.55 4.09 11.16
C GLY A 18 2.87 3.32 11.13
N THR A 19 2.83 1.99 11.19
CA THR A 19 4.01 1.12 11.06
C THR A 19 3.89 0.26 9.83
N LEU A 20 5.01 0.01 9.15
CA LEU A 20 5.10 -0.97 8.08
C LEU A 20 6.07 -2.06 8.51
N SER A 21 5.69 -3.30 8.30
CA SER A 21 6.55 -4.44 8.56
C SER A 21 6.53 -5.38 7.36
N ILE A 22 7.67 -6.00 7.10
CA ILE A 22 7.89 -6.91 5.97
C ILE A 22 8.44 -8.25 6.43
N SER A 23 8.18 -9.29 5.65
CA SER A 23 8.67 -10.64 5.90
C SER A 23 8.96 -11.35 4.59
N SER A 24 10.12 -12.01 4.49
CA SER A 24 10.49 -12.86 3.36
C SER A 24 10.01 -14.31 3.51
N ASP A 25 9.72 -14.75 4.74
CA ASP A 25 9.27 -16.11 5.06
C ASP A 25 7.77 -16.19 5.43
N GLY A 26 7.10 -15.03 5.56
CA GLY A 26 5.69 -14.92 5.94
C GLY A 26 5.41 -15.09 7.44
N THR A 27 6.43 -15.33 8.27
CA THR A 27 6.31 -15.64 9.69
C THR A 27 6.97 -14.58 10.58
N THR A 28 8.18 -14.17 10.25
CA THR A 28 8.95 -13.18 11.01
C THR A 28 8.86 -11.83 10.32
N PHE A 29 8.19 -10.87 10.96
CA PHE A 29 8.00 -9.52 10.42
C PHE A 29 9.02 -8.55 11.00
N THR A 30 9.78 -7.90 10.12
CA THR A 30 10.73 -6.84 10.44
C THR A 30 10.09 -5.48 10.15
N SER A 31 10.07 -4.60 11.14
CA SER A 31 9.58 -3.23 10.94
C SER A 31 10.54 -2.42 10.08
N VAL A 32 9.99 -1.60 9.20
CA VAL A 32 10.73 -0.65 8.37
C VAL A 32 10.54 0.74 8.97
N ASN A 33 11.63 1.32 9.49
CA ASN A 33 11.58 2.63 10.11
C ASN A 33 11.79 3.77 9.08
N GLY A 34 11.47 5.00 9.50
CA GLY A 34 11.72 6.19 8.68
C GLY A 34 10.72 6.42 7.54
N ILE A 35 9.57 5.74 7.55
CA ILE A 35 8.53 5.91 6.54
C ILE A 35 7.80 7.23 6.75
N LYS A 36 7.86 8.08 5.73
CA LYS A 36 7.12 9.35 5.67
C LYS A 36 5.71 9.14 5.16
N THR A 37 5.56 8.39 4.06
CA THR A 37 4.27 8.15 3.42
C THR A 37 4.18 6.75 2.82
N VAL A 38 2.95 6.21 2.81
CA VAL A 38 2.57 4.98 2.12
C VAL A 38 1.41 5.31 1.20
N THR A 39 1.62 5.24 -0.11
CA THR A 39 0.60 5.60 -1.11
C THR A 39 0.24 4.39 -1.94
N PHE A 40 -1.02 3.99 -1.89
CA PHE A 40 -1.57 2.92 -2.71
C PHE A 40 -2.12 3.49 -4.01
N SER A 41 -1.78 2.87 -5.13
CA SER A 41 -2.48 3.12 -6.38
C SER A 41 -3.87 2.46 -6.36
N ALA A 42 -4.79 2.98 -7.17
CA ALA A 42 -6.13 2.40 -7.28
C ALA A 42 -6.06 1.04 -8.01
N PRO A 43 -6.68 -0.03 -7.47
CA PRO A 43 -6.76 -1.30 -8.16
C PRO A 43 -7.58 -1.14 -9.45
N LYS A 44 -7.17 -1.85 -10.50
CA LYS A 44 -7.82 -1.78 -11.82
C LYS A 44 -8.36 -3.15 -12.19
N THR A 45 -9.60 -3.20 -12.64
CA THR A 45 -10.21 -4.42 -13.16
C THR A 45 -10.21 -4.39 -14.68
N SER A 46 -9.71 -5.46 -15.29
CA SER A 46 -9.83 -5.68 -16.73
C SER A 46 -11.16 -6.35 -17.05
N PHE A 47 -11.75 -5.98 -18.19
CA PHE A 47 -13.03 -6.51 -18.66
C PHE A 47 -12.88 -7.09 -20.07
N ALA A 48 -13.42 -8.29 -20.28
CA ALA A 48 -13.60 -8.88 -21.60
C ALA A 48 -14.96 -8.47 -22.17
N ASP A 49 -14.98 -8.01 -23.42
CA ASP A 49 -16.23 -7.71 -24.13
C ASP A 49 -16.91 -9.02 -24.55
N THR A 50 -18.18 -9.16 -24.21
CA THR A 50 -19.00 -10.33 -24.55
C THR A 50 -20.27 -9.96 -25.29
N THR A 51 -20.29 -8.77 -25.88
CA THR A 51 -21.48 -8.24 -26.55
C THR A 51 -21.86 -9.13 -27.72
N SER A 52 -23.04 -9.73 -27.66
CA SER A 52 -23.59 -10.57 -28.73
C SER A 52 -24.71 -9.85 -29.48
N LEU A 53 -24.99 -10.30 -30.71
CA LEU A 53 -26.09 -9.75 -31.53
C LEU A 53 -27.47 -9.91 -30.88
N SER A 54 -27.62 -10.86 -29.95
CA SER A 54 -28.87 -11.08 -29.20
C SER A 54 -29.02 -10.17 -27.98
N THR A 55 -28.06 -9.28 -27.72
CA THR A 55 -28.12 -8.39 -26.56
C THR A 55 -29.17 -7.31 -26.80
N ALA A 56 -30.30 -7.44 -26.10
CA ALA A 56 -31.43 -6.53 -26.24
C ALA A 56 -31.03 -5.09 -25.84
N GLY A 57 -31.39 -4.11 -26.66
CA GLY A 57 -31.15 -2.69 -26.37
C GLY A 57 -29.75 -2.18 -26.68
N ALA A 58 -28.93 -2.93 -27.45
CA ALA A 58 -27.59 -2.53 -27.86
C ALA A 58 -26.66 -2.16 -26.69
N VAL A 59 -26.90 -2.77 -25.52
CA VAL A 59 -26.08 -2.57 -24.33
C VAL A 59 -24.78 -3.36 -24.48
N LYS A 60 -23.65 -2.72 -24.20
CA LYS A 60 -22.36 -3.39 -24.12
C LYS A 60 -22.36 -4.32 -22.91
N THR A 61 -22.11 -5.61 -23.13
CA THR A 61 -21.93 -6.58 -22.04
C THR A 61 -20.46 -6.92 -21.88
N SER A 62 -20.03 -7.05 -20.64
CA SER A 62 -18.63 -7.32 -20.32
C SER A 62 -18.49 -8.20 -19.09
N LEU A 63 -17.55 -9.15 -19.14
CA LEU A 63 -17.19 -10.00 -18.01
C LEU A 63 -15.88 -9.51 -17.38
N PRO A 64 -15.80 -9.39 -16.05
CA PRO A 64 -14.53 -9.09 -15.37
C PRO A 64 -13.56 -10.27 -15.52
N THR A 65 -12.30 -10.00 -15.85
CA THR A 65 -11.28 -11.03 -16.08
C THR A 65 -10.24 -11.06 -14.95
N THR A 66 -9.40 -10.03 -14.89
CA THR A 66 -8.25 -9.97 -13.98
C THR A 66 -8.29 -8.66 -13.22
N ILE A 67 -7.98 -8.74 -11.93
CA ILE A 67 -7.81 -7.57 -11.05
C ILE A 67 -6.31 -7.33 -10.91
N ASP A 68 -5.87 -6.17 -11.34
CA ASP A 68 -4.55 -5.64 -11.02
C ASP A 68 -4.65 -4.92 -9.67
N PRO A 69 -4.03 -5.46 -8.59
CA PRO A 69 -4.07 -4.84 -7.27
C PRO A 69 -3.27 -3.52 -7.21
N GLY A 70 -2.44 -3.23 -8.22
CA GLY A 70 -1.67 -2.00 -8.34
C GLY A 70 -0.33 -2.02 -7.61
N THR A 71 0.24 -0.83 -7.45
CA THR A 71 1.49 -0.54 -6.75
C THR A 71 1.27 0.18 -5.41
N VAL A 72 2.26 0.06 -4.54
CA VAL A 72 2.43 0.88 -3.32
C VAL A 72 3.75 1.64 -3.43
N THR A 73 3.69 2.96 -3.31
CA THR A 73 4.89 3.82 -3.23
C THR A 73 5.15 4.20 -1.77
N LEU A 74 6.37 3.94 -1.31
CA LEU A 74 6.86 4.27 0.02
C LEU A 74 7.85 5.43 -0.10
N ALA A 75 7.62 6.52 0.62
CA ALA A 75 8.66 7.54 0.82
C ALA A 75 9.38 7.27 2.14
N VAL A 76 10.70 7.05 2.08
CA VAL A 76 11.51 6.60 3.21
C VAL A 76 12.69 7.55 3.42
N ILE A 77 13.00 7.84 4.69
CA ILE A 77 14.26 8.49 5.08
C ILE A 77 15.33 7.41 5.20
N ALA A 78 16.43 7.56 4.47
CA ALA A 78 17.54 6.61 4.50
C ALA A 78 18.14 6.50 5.89
N ASP A 79 18.11 5.28 6.41
CA ASP A 79 18.83 4.86 7.58
C ASP A 79 19.51 3.53 7.26
N GLN A 80 20.83 3.58 7.09
CA GLN A 80 21.63 2.41 6.72
C GLN A 80 21.75 1.39 7.86
N THR A 81 21.32 1.75 9.08
CA THR A 81 21.29 0.83 10.22
C THR A 81 19.95 0.10 10.36
N ASP A 82 18.92 0.54 9.63
CA ASP A 82 17.60 -0.08 9.69
C ASP A 82 17.58 -1.43 8.95
N THR A 83 17.32 -2.50 9.70
CA THR A 83 17.29 -3.86 9.16
C THR A 83 16.15 -4.04 8.13
N GLY A 84 15.03 -3.32 8.29
CA GLY A 84 13.91 -3.35 7.36
C GLY A 84 14.26 -2.72 6.01
N GLN A 85 14.94 -1.57 6.00
CA GLN A 85 15.44 -0.93 4.78
C GLN A 85 16.49 -1.78 4.07
N LEU A 86 17.42 -2.38 4.82
CA LEU A 86 18.41 -3.31 4.25
C LEU A 86 17.74 -4.52 3.59
N MET A 87 16.70 -5.07 4.23
CA MET A 87 15.92 -6.17 3.67
C MET A 87 15.21 -5.76 2.36
N LEU A 88 14.55 -4.59 2.31
CA LEU A 88 13.91 -4.06 1.09
C LEU A 88 14.90 -3.96 -0.08
N ASN A 89 16.12 -3.51 0.20
CA ASN A 89 17.15 -3.39 -0.84
C ASN A 89 17.68 -4.75 -1.27
N SER A 90 17.88 -5.68 -0.35
CA SER A 90 18.31 -7.04 -0.68
C SER A 90 17.28 -7.75 -1.57
N VAL A 91 15.99 -7.60 -1.28
CA VAL A 91 14.94 -8.34 -1.98
C VAL A 91 14.65 -7.77 -3.38
N PHE A 92 15.01 -6.51 -3.61
CA PHE A 92 14.94 -5.90 -4.94
C PHE A 92 15.83 -6.66 -5.93
N TYR A 93 17.06 -6.98 -5.54
CA TYR A 93 17.98 -7.73 -6.40
C TYR A 93 17.61 -9.21 -6.52
N SER A 94 17.03 -9.81 -5.48
CA SER A 94 16.61 -11.22 -5.50
C SER A 94 15.20 -11.45 -6.06
N GLN A 95 14.48 -10.39 -6.45
CA GLN A 95 13.12 -10.44 -7.00
C GLN A 95 12.18 -11.32 -6.16
N THR A 96 12.30 -11.24 -4.84
CA THR A 96 11.58 -12.12 -3.91
C THR A 96 10.26 -11.48 -3.48
N VAL A 97 9.20 -12.29 -3.44
CA VAL A 97 7.89 -11.87 -2.93
C VAL A 97 7.97 -11.73 -1.41
N LEU A 98 7.59 -10.55 -0.90
CA LEU A 98 7.47 -10.25 0.51
C LEU A 98 6.02 -10.26 0.96
N ALA A 99 5.79 -10.74 2.18
CA ALA A 99 4.58 -10.43 2.92
C ALA A 99 4.74 -9.06 3.59
N VAL A 100 3.81 -8.14 3.33
CA VAL A 100 3.83 -6.77 3.81
C VAL A 100 2.62 -6.51 4.68
N LYS A 101 2.83 -5.81 5.80
CA LYS A 101 1.81 -5.36 6.73
C LYS A 101 1.93 -3.86 6.96
N VAL A 102 0.83 -3.14 6.81
CA VAL A 102 0.72 -1.71 7.10
C VAL A 102 -0.32 -1.54 8.19
N GLN A 103 0.15 -1.14 9.37
CA GLN A 103 -0.70 -0.79 10.49
C GLN A 103 -0.98 0.71 10.42
N TYR A 104 -2.23 1.09 10.26
CA TYR A 104 -2.68 2.48 10.32
C TYR A 104 -2.92 2.90 11.77
N PRO A 105 -2.74 4.19 12.09
CA PRO A 105 -3.06 4.71 13.41
C PRO A 105 -4.56 4.55 13.71
N VAL A 106 -4.87 4.44 15.00
CA VAL A 106 -6.25 4.32 15.49
C VAL A 106 -7.04 5.57 15.10
N GLN A 107 -8.18 5.36 14.45
CA GLN A 107 -9.09 6.44 14.09
C GLN A 107 -9.97 6.83 15.29
N VAL A 108 -10.39 8.08 15.36
CA VAL A 108 -11.31 8.56 16.42
C VAL A 108 -12.59 7.72 16.41
N GLY A 109 -12.90 7.08 17.54
CA GLY A 109 -14.06 6.20 17.68
C GLY A 109 -13.80 4.70 17.43
N MET A 110 -12.57 4.32 17.05
CA MET A 110 -12.14 2.92 16.94
C MET A 110 -11.29 2.51 18.15
N THR A 111 -11.41 1.25 18.58
CA THR A 111 -10.58 0.66 19.63
C THR A 111 -9.24 0.13 19.10
N THR A 112 -9.17 -0.16 17.79
CA THR A 112 -7.97 -0.66 17.11
C THR A 112 -7.78 0.03 15.76
N GLY A 113 -6.52 0.14 15.31
CA GLY A 113 -6.19 0.70 13.99
C GLY A 113 -6.46 -0.31 12.87
N LEU A 114 -6.46 0.11 11.60
CA LEU A 114 -6.62 -0.83 10.48
C LEU A 114 -5.27 -1.52 10.16
N LEU A 115 -5.26 -2.85 10.09
CA LEU A 115 -4.12 -3.62 9.60
C LEU A 115 -4.38 -4.07 8.18
N ARG A 116 -3.58 -3.56 7.23
CA ARG A 116 -3.61 -3.96 5.83
C ARG A 116 -2.46 -4.91 5.53
N SER A 117 -2.77 -6.09 5.01
CA SER A 117 -1.80 -7.14 4.68
C SER A 117 -1.88 -7.50 3.20
N PHE A 118 -0.74 -7.64 2.53
CA PHE A 118 -0.65 -8.02 1.12
C PHE A 118 0.72 -8.63 0.82
N ALA A 119 0.83 -9.36 -0.29
CA ALA A 119 2.13 -9.77 -0.81
C ALA A 119 2.59 -8.79 -1.90
N ALA A 120 3.89 -8.53 -1.99
CA ALA A 120 4.44 -7.61 -2.99
C ALA A 120 5.89 -7.94 -3.30
N TYR A 121 6.37 -7.54 -4.48
CA TYR A 121 7.80 -7.51 -4.79
C TYR A 121 8.25 -6.05 -4.95
N VAL A 122 9.53 -5.79 -4.70
CA VAL A 122 10.09 -4.43 -4.89
C VAL A 122 10.33 -4.22 -6.38
N SER A 123 9.65 -3.25 -6.99
CA SER A 123 9.75 -2.94 -8.41
C SER A 123 10.75 -1.83 -8.70
N THR A 124 10.95 -0.90 -7.76
CA THR A 124 11.92 0.20 -7.87
C THR A 124 12.66 0.37 -6.53
N SER A 125 14.00 0.36 -6.54
CA SER A 125 14.81 0.80 -5.40
C SER A 125 15.27 2.24 -5.61
N GLY A 126 14.88 3.15 -4.72
CA GLY A 126 15.22 4.57 -4.81
C GLY A 126 16.61 4.95 -4.29
N LEU A 127 17.42 4.00 -3.81
CA LEU A 127 18.75 4.30 -3.25
C LEU A 127 19.68 5.02 -4.24
N ALA A 128 19.52 4.78 -5.55
CA ALA A 128 20.31 5.44 -6.59
C ALA A 128 20.00 6.94 -6.73
N ASN A 129 18.88 7.41 -6.18
CA ASN A 129 18.39 8.79 -6.31
C ASN A 129 18.62 9.63 -5.04
N LEU A 130 19.46 9.16 -4.11
CA LEU A 130 19.83 9.90 -2.91
C LEU A 130 20.63 11.15 -3.30
N SER A 131 20.04 12.34 -3.07
CA SER A 131 20.75 13.61 -3.18
C SER A 131 21.55 13.88 -1.90
N LEU A 132 22.74 14.45 -2.04
CA LEU A 132 23.63 14.74 -0.91
C LEU A 132 23.14 15.90 -0.03
N ASP A 133 22.24 16.74 -0.56
CA ASP A 133 21.80 18.01 0.03
C ASP A 133 20.53 17.93 0.88
N ASP A 134 19.84 16.78 0.92
CA ASP A 134 18.64 16.58 1.75
C ASP A 134 18.86 15.38 2.66
N ALA A 135 18.15 15.32 3.79
CA ALA A 135 18.17 14.16 4.67
C ALA A 135 17.71 12.93 3.87
N GLY A 136 18.69 12.18 3.34
CA GLY A 136 18.59 11.28 2.19
C GLY A 136 17.25 10.57 2.08
N SER A 137 16.30 11.20 1.38
CA SER A 137 14.95 10.65 1.25
C SER A 137 14.83 10.00 -0.12
N TYR A 138 14.25 8.81 -0.17
CA TYR A 138 14.08 8.08 -1.41
C TYR A 138 12.75 7.34 -1.44
N ASN A 139 12.29 7.05 -2.66
CA ASN A 139 11.04 6.34 -2.88
C ASN A 139 11.33 4.89 -3.25
N ILE A 140 10.57 3.96 -2.66
CA ILE A 140 10.55 2.55 -3.03
C ILE A 140 9.16 2.24 -3.58
N ASP A 141 9.10 1.62 -4.75
CA ASP A 141 7.85 1.10 -5.28
C ASP A 141 7.76 -0.41 -5.04
N LEU A 142 6.60 -0.84 -4.55
CA LEU A 142 6.22 -2.23 -4.37
C LEU A 142 5.10 -2.56 -5.35
N GLN A 143 5.27 -3.57 -6.19
CA GLN A 143 4.16 -4.10 -6.97
C GLN A 143 3.43 -5.14 -6.12
N ILE A 144 2.13 -4.93 -5.90
CA ILE A 144 1.30 -5.86 -5.14
C ILE A 144 1.07 -7.12 -5.99
N THR A 145 1.21 -8.28 -5.35
CA THR A 145 0.85 -9.58 -5.91
C THR A 145 -0.13 -10.27 -4.97
N GLY A 146 -1.22 -10.80 -5.53
CA GLY A 146 -2.29 -11.40 -4.74
C GLY A 146 -3.26 -10.39 -4.10
N GLN A 147 -4.08 -10.89 -3.18
CA GLN A 147 -5.18 -10.16 -2.58
C GLN A 147 -4.73 -9.30 -1.39
N ILE A 148 -5.24 -8.07 -1.33
CA ILE A 148 -5.11 -7.20 -0.15
C ILE A 148 -6.17 -7.60 0.87
N THR A 149 -5.75 -7.81 2.12
CA THR A 149 -6.63 -8.16 3.25
C THR A 149 -6.58 -7.07 4.30
N ASP A 150 -7.73 -6.58 4.72
CA ASP A 150 -7.85 -5.62 5.82
C ASP A 150 -8.44 -6.33 7.04
N THR A 151 -7.84 -6.11 8.21
CA THR A 151 -8.29 -6.68 9.49
C THR A 151 -8.17 -5.61 10.58
N ALA A 152 -8.89 -5.78 11.69
CA ALA A 152 -8.63 -5.00 12.89
C ALA A 152 -7.17 -5.23 13.32
N GLY A 153 -6.42 -4.15 13.47
CA GLY A 153 -5.09 -4.15 14.05
C GLY A 153 -5.14 -4.53 15.53
N ALA A 154 -3.97 -4.88 16.08
CA ALA A 154 -3.80 -5.14 17.50
C ALA A 154 -3.30 -3.88 18.20
#